data_AF-A0A7X6C858-F1
#
_entry.id   AF-A0A7X6C858-F1
#
_cell.length_a   1.000
_cell.length_b   1.000
_cell.length_c   1.000
_cell.angle_alpha   90.00
_cell.angle_beta   90.00
_cell.angle_gamma   90.00
#
_symmetry.space_group_name_H-M   'P 1'
#
loop_
_entity.id
_entity.type
_entity.pdbx_description
1 polymer ?
#
loop_
_entity_poly.entity_id
_entity_poly.type
_entity_poly.pdbx_seq_one_letter_code
_entity_poly.pdbx_strand_id
1 'polypeptide(L)' 'MLTELQKKKLTYFFHTFDVDRNRFWEKSDFDKIVMGVAETYNIAQDSETYQFISSTYCLRI' A
#
# COMPACT_ATOMS: atom_id res chain seq x y z
N MET A 1 24.89 -7.32 -5.67
CA MET A 1 23.83 -8.32 -5.94
C MET A 1 23.16 -8.68 -4.63
N LEU A 2 21.85 -8.88 -4.61
CA LEU A 2 21.13 -9.23 -3.38
C LEU A 2 21.37 -10.70 -2.98
N THR A 3 21.45 -10.96 -1.69
CA THR A 3 21.49 -12.32 -1.14
C THR A 3 20.14 -13.03 -1.30
N GLU A 4 20.12 -14.35 -1.21
CA GLU A 4 18.87 -15.12 -1.26
C GLU A 4 17.89 -14.72 -0.15
N LEU A 5 18.39 -14.40 1.04
CA LEU A 5 17.55 -13.91 2.13
C LEU A 5 16.94 -12.54 1.81
N GLN A 6 17.72 -11.63 1.21
CA GLN A 6 17.22 -10.31 0.79
C GLN A 6 16.15 -10.44 -0.30
N LYS A 7 16.37 -11.31 -1.29
CA LYS A 7 15.37 -11.60 -2.33
C LYS A 7 14.08 -12.12 -1.73
N LYS A 8 14.15 -13.13 -0.85
CA LYS A 8 12.96 -13.71 -0.18
C LYS A 8 12.17 -12.65 0.59
N LYS A 9 12.85 -11.75 1.32
CA LYS A 9 12.18 -10.67 2.04
C LYS A 9 11.46 -9.70 1.09
N LEU A 10 12.14 -9.26 0.02
CA LEU A 10 11.55 -8.35 -0.96
C LEU A 10 10.39 -8.98 -1.72
N THR A 11 10.50 -10.25 -2.13
CA THR A 11 9.42 -11.00 -2.78
C THR A 11 8.22 -11.16 -1.85
N TYR A 12 8.44 -11.42 -0.57
CA TYR A 12 7.35 -11.46 0.42
C TYR A 12 6.62 -10.11 0.52
N PHE A 13 7.36 -9.00 0.65
CA PHE A 13 6.75 -7.68 0.67
C PHE A 13 6.00 -7.39 -0.63
N PHE A 14 6.58 -7.74 -1.79
CA PHE A 14 5.93 -7.61 -3.08
C PHE A 14 4.54 -8.23 -3.09
N HIS A 15 4.43 -9.50 -2.74
CA HIS A 15 3.15 -10.21 -2.72
C HIS A 15 2.20 -9.76 -1.60
N THR A 16 2.72 -9.14 -0.54
CA THR A 16 1.89 -8.59 0.53
C THR A 16 1.20 -7.30 0.09
N PHE A 17 1.89 -6.47 -0.70
CA PHE A 17 1.36 -5.19 -1.19
C PHE A 17 0.61 -5.29 -2.52
N ASP A 18 0.78 -6.35 -3.30
CA ASP A 18 0.01 -6.69 -4.50
C ASP A 18 -1.38 -7.22 -4.09
N VAL A 19 -2.29 -6.30 -3.73
CA VAL A 19 -3.57 -6.62 -3.07
C VAL A 19 -4.50 -7.38 -4.03
N ASP A 20 -4.49 -7.03 -5.31
CA ASP A 20 -5.30 -7.70 -6.32
C ASP A 20 -4.63 -8.91 -6.99
N ARG A 21 -3.36 -9.18 -6.64
CA ARG A 21 -2.57 -10.30 -7.12
C ARG A 21 -2.32 -10.27 -8.62
N ASN A 22 -2.29 -9.07 -9.21
CA ASN A 22 -2.01 -8.88 -10.64
C ASN A 22 -0.51 -8.94 -10.96
N ARG A 23 0.35 -9.08 -9.94
CA ARG A 23 1.82 -9.14 -10.01
C ARG A 23 2.48 -7.83 -10.38
N PHE A 24 1.80 -6.71 -10.14
CA PHE A 24 2.31 -5.36 -10.25
C PHE A 24 1.98 -4.60 -8.97
N TRP A 25 2.68 -3.50 -8.75
CA TRP A 25 2.30 -2.52 -7.74
C TRP A 25 1.74 -1.32 -8.46
N GLU A 26 0.48 -1.04 -8.19
CA GLU A 26 -0.24 0.06 -8.80
C GLU A 26 -0.80 0.97 -7.73
N LYS A 27 -1.12 2.21 -8.09
CA LYS A 27 -1.78 3.15 -7.17
C LYS A 27 -3.04 2.54 -6.54
N SER A 28 -3.77 1.72 -7.29
CA SER A 28 -4.98 1.03 -6.85
C SER A 28 -4.74 0.08 -5.65
N ASP A 29 -3.56 -0.52 -5.51
CA ASP A 29 -3.20 -1.34 -4.36
C ASP A 29 -3.05 -0.49 -3.10
N PHE A 30 -2.36 0.65 -3.22
CA PHE A 30 -2.18 1.60 -2.12
C PHE A 30 -3.51 2.24 -1.71
N ASP A 31 -4.39 2.56 -2.66
CA ASP A 31 -5.74 3.05 -2.38
C ASP A 31 -6.52 2.04 -1.51
N LYS A 32 -6.45 0.74 -1.84
CA LYS A 32 -7.09 -0.34 -1.06
C LYS A 32 -6.48 -0.50 0.35
N ILE A 33 -5.15 -0.41 0.47
CA ILE A 33 -4.46 -0.49 1.76
C ILE A 33 -4.90 0.65 2.67
N VAL A 34 -4.93 1.88 2.15
CA VAL A 34 -5.31 3.07 2.93
C VAL A 34 -6.77 3.01 3.34
N MET A 35 -7.66 2.58 2.45
CA MET A 35 -9.06 2.35 2.77
C MET A 35 -9.22 1.31 3.88
N GLY A 36 -8.55 0.15 3.79
CA GLY A 36 -8.65 -0.89 4.81
C GLY A 36 -8.09 -0.47 6.19
N VAL A 37 -7.00 0.32 6.20
CA VAL A 37 -6.49 0.94 7.44
C VAL A 37 -7.51 1.93 8.00
N ALA A 38 -8.07 2.81 7.16
CA ALA A 38 -9.05 3.78 7.61
C ALA A 38 -10.29 3.11 8.22
N GLU A 39 -10.81 2.05 7.59
CA GLU A 39 -11.90 1.24 8.11
C GLU A 39 -11.56 0.60 9.47
N THR A 40 -10.36 0.03 9.60
CA THR A 40 -9.90 -0.61 10.85
C THR A 40 -9.87 0.36 12.03
N TYR A 41 -9.53 1.63 11.76
CA TYR A 41 -9.40 2.67 12.79
C TYR A 41 -10.58 3.65 12.84
N ASN A 42 -11.69 3.39 12.12
CA ASN A 42 -12.85 4.27 12.01
C ASN A 42 -12.51 5.71 11.57
N ILE A 43 -11.55 5.85 10.65
CA ILE A 43 -11.20 7.13 10.05
C ILE A 43 -12.12 7.38 8.85
N ALA A 44 -12.88 8.47 8.88
CA ALA A 44 -13.76 8.84 7.78
C ALA A 44 -12.95 9.34 6.57
N GLN A 45 -13.42 9.04 5.34
CA GLN A 45 -12.70 9.40 4.11
C GLN A 45 -12.63 10.92 3.87
N ASP A 46 -13.60 11.68 4.40
CA ASP A 46 -13.64 13.13 4.35
C ASP A 46 -12.80 13.80 5.46
N SER A 47 -12.22 13.02 6.37
CA SER A 47 -11.34 13.54 7.41
C SER A 47 -10.03 14.07 6.83
N GLU A 48 -9.48 15.10 7.48
CA GLU A 48 -8.16 15.64 7.13
C GLU A 48 -7.07 14.55 7.17
N THR A 49 -7.17 13.60 8.11
CA THR A 49 -6.22 12.48 8.23
C THR A 49 -6.24 11.60 7.00
N TYR A 50 -7.41 11.22 6.50
CA TYR A 50 -7.52 10.40 5.29
C TYR A 50 -6.97 11.14 4.07
N GLN A 51 -7.33 12.41 3.90
CA GLN A 51 -6.88 13.24 2.78
C GLN A 51 -5.36 13.45 2.79
N PHE A 52 -4.78 13.68 3.97
CA PHE A 52 -3.33 13.79 4.13
C PHE A 52 -2.62 12.49 3.73
N ILE A 53 -3.08 11.34 4.21
CA ILE A 53 -2.49 10.04 3.87
C ILE A 53 -2.64 9.77 2.37
N SER A 54 -3.84 9.99 1.80
CA SER A 54 -4.12 9.79 0.38
C SER A 54 -3.21 10.62 -0.53
N SER A 55 -3.01 11.89 -0.21
CA SER A 55 -2.13 12.77 -1.00
C SER A 55 -0.65 12.37 -0.93
N THR A 56 -0.21 11.71 0.14
CA THR A 56 1.22 11.43 0.37
C THR A 56 1.82 10.43 -0.62
N TYR A 57 1.09 9.36 -0.96
CA TYR A 57 1.58 8.36 -1.92
C TYR A 57 1.19 8.67 -3.37
N CYS A 58 0.13 9.47 -3.61
CA CYS A 58 -0.22 9.95 -4.95
C CYS A 58 0.87 10.84 -5.58
N LEU A 59 1.68 11.54 -4.77
CA LEU A 59 2.73 12.43 -5.26
C LEU A 59 4.04 11.71 -5.63
N ARG A 60 4.15 10.41 -5.33
CA ARG A 60 5.43 9.68 -5.38
C ARG A 60 5.42 8.41 -6.23
N ILE A 61 4.27 8.05 -6.80
CA ILE A 61 4.06 6.92 -7.74
C ILE A 61 3.70 7.54 -9.09
#